data_AF-A0A3B3HRE0-F1
#
_entry.id   AF-A0A3B3HRE0-F1
#
_cell.length_a   1.000
_cell.length_b   1.000
_cell.length_c   1.000
_cell.angle_alpha   90.00
_cell.angle_beta   90.00
_cell.angle_gamma   90.00
#
_symmetry.space_group_name_H-M   'P 1'
#
loop_
_entity.id
_entity.type
_entity.pdbx_description
1 polymer ?
#
loop_
_entity_poly.entity_id
_entity_poly.type
_entity_poly.pdbx_seq_one_letter_code
_entity_poly.pdbx_strand_id
1 'polypeptide(L)'
;LGGWRDAKPSSSVAMAQMPVDCCLSVKNQTIDKIVVADYYPQAKGCALDATILVTRRKKTLCVPHDEQWVQDVKKHVDRLKRRCKENGYKARRCFGLKRQ
;
A
#
# COMPACT_ATOMS: atom_id res chain seq x y z
N LEU A 1 53.84 21.15 -28.45
CA LEU A 1 52.90 22.00 -27.68
C LEU A 1 51.49 21.46 -27.91
N GLY A 2 50.99 20.60 -27.02
CA GLY A 2 49.66 19.98 -27.19
C GLY A 2 49.15 19.47 -25.85
N GLY A 3 48.46 20.35 -25.11
CA GLY A 3 47.88 20.05 -23.81
C GLY A 3 46.54 19.35 -23.96
N TRP A 4 46.42 18.14 -23.42
CA TRP A 4 45.16 17.45 -23.23
C TRP A 4 44.51 18.04 -21.98
N ARG A 5 43.43 18.81 -22.17
CA ARG A 5 42.63 19.30 -21.04
C ARG A 5 41.70 18.17 -20.62
N ASP A 6 41.98 17.56 -19.48
CA ASP A 6 41.08 16.63 -18.82
C ASP A 6 39.78 17.35 -18.45
N ALA A 7 38.69 17.00 -19.13
CA ALA A 7 37.37 17.45 -18.76
C ALA A 7 36.95 16.73 -17.47
N LYS A 8 36.94 17.47 -16.35
CA LYS A 8 36.46 17.01 -15.05
C LYS A 8 34.95 16.71 -15.13
N PRO A 9 34.46 15.52 -14.77
CA PRO A 9 33.03 15.26 -14.72
C PRO A 9 32.40 16.18 -13.67
N SER A 10 31.55 17.10 -14.12
CA SER A 10 30.68 17.87 -13.21
C SER A 10 29.65 16.90 -12.66
N SER A 11 29.79 16.54 -11.39
CA SER A 11 28.90 15.63 -10.68
C SER A 11 27.53 16.30 -10.48
N SER A 12 26.67 16.24 -11.48
CA SER A 12 25.24 16.38 -11.29
C SER A 12 24.74 15.08 -10.65
N VAL A 13 24.37 15.16 -9.38
CA VAL A 13 23.65 14.08 -8.69
C VAL A 13 22.30 13.96 -9.36
N ALA A 14 22.16 13.03 -10.30
CA ALA A 14 20.86 12.57 -10.74
C ALA A 14 20.20 11.92 -9.51
N MET A 15 19.24 12.61 -8.89
CA MET A 15 18.37 11.99 -7.90
C MET A 15 17.62 10.88 -8.63
N ALA A 16 18.05 9.63 -8.43
CA ALA A 16 17.32 8.48 -8.91
C ALA A 16 15.94 8.50 -8.24
N GLN A 17 14.93 8.98 -8.97
CA GLN A 17 13.55 8.90 -8.55
C GLN A 17 13.20 7.40 -8.55
N MET A 18 13.20 6.79 -7.36
CA MET A 18 12.71 5.42 -7.20
C MET A 18 11.31 5.36 -7.79
N PRO A 19 11.04 4.46 -8.75
CA PRO A 19 9.71 4.35 -9.31
C PRO A 19 8.71 4.04 -8.20
N VAL A 20 7.62 4.81 -8.18
CA VAL A 20 6.52 4.59 -7.24
C VAL A 20 5.64 3.48 -7.80
N ASP A 21 5.39 2.43 -7.01
CA ASP A 21 4.48 1.36 -7.39
C ASP A 21 3.03 1.86 -7.34
N CYS A 22 2.52 2.31 -8.50
CA CYS A 22 1.14 2.76 -8.66
C CYS A 22 0.21 1.64 -9.16
N CYS A 23 -1.00 1.59 -8.62
CA CYS A 23 -2.13 0.89 -9.21
C CYS A 23 -2.45 1.49 -10.59
N LEU A 24 -2.36 0.66 -11.63
CA LEU A 24 -2.72 1.02 -12.99
C LEU A 24 -4.21 0.83 -13.28
N SER A 25 -4.88 -0.02 -12.49
CA SER A 25 -6.31 -0.26 -12.57
C SER A 25 -6.86 -0.64 -11.19
N VAL A 26 -8.16 -0.44 -11.01
CA VAL A 26 -8.91 -0.94 -9.84
C VAL A 26 -9.90 -2.00 -10.30
N LYS A 27 -10.09 -3.02 -9.47
CA LYS A 27 -11.13 -4.02 -9.71
C LYS A 27 -12.37 -3.62 -8.93
N ASN A 28 -13.44 -3.22 -9.62
CA ASN A 28 -14.73 -2.96 -8.96
C ASN A 28 -15.50 -4.27 -8.69
N GLN A 29 -14.87 -5.16 -7.93
CA GLN A 29 -15.46 -6.39 -7.45
C GLN A 29 -15.40 -6.36 -5.92
N THR A 30 -16.55 -6.59 -5.28
CA THR A 30 -16.62 -6.65 -3.83
C THR A 30 -15.77 -7.80 -3.31
N ILE A 31 -15.10 -7.56 -2.18
CA ILE A 31 -14.24 -8.52 -1.51
C ILE A 31 -14.83 -8.80 -0.14
N ASP A 32 -14.81 -10.06 0.28
CA ASP A 32 -15.19 -10.40 1.65
C ASP A 32 -14.24 -9.72 2.64
N LYS A 33 -14.78 -8.81 3.46
CA LYS A 33 -14.05 -8.10 4.51
C LYS A 33 -13.28 -9.03 5.46
N ILE A 34 -13.71 -10.29 5.62
CA ILE A 34 -13.06 -11.27 6.48
C ILE A 34 -11.66 -11.63 5.95
N VAL A 35 -11.42 -11.60 4.63
CA VAL A 35 -10.12 -11.94 4.04
C VAL A 35 -9.10 -10.79 4.08
N VAL A 36 -9.55 -9.58 4.41
CA VAL A 36 -8.72 -8.37 4.48
C VAL A 36 -8.10 -8.24 5.88
N ALA A 37 -6.80 -7.99 5.92
CA ALA A 37 -6.01 -7.85 7.15
C ALA A 37 -5.55 -6.41 7.39
N ASP A 38 -5.35 -5.65 6.32
CA ASP A 38 -4.88 -4.27 6.38
C ASP A 38 -5.34 -3.49 5.14
N TYR A 39 -5.19 -2.17 5.18
CA TYR A 39 -5.37 -1.30 4.03
C TYR A 39 -4.50 -0.05 4.16
N TYR A 40 -4.17 0.57 3.03
CA TYR A 40 -3.49 1.87 3.00
C TYR A 40 -3.89 2.65 1.73
N PRO A 41 -3.91 4.00 1.78
CA PRO A 41 -4.09 4.79 0.57
C PRO A 41 -2.92 4.59 -0.38
N GLN A 42 -3.18 4.65 -1.69
CA GLN A 42 -2.12 4.72 -2.68
C GLN A 42 -1.20 5.93 -2.44
N ALA A 43 0.07 5.78 -2.83
CA ALA A 43 1.03 6.87 -2.77
C ALA A 43 0.55 8.11 -3.55
N LYS A 44 0.89 9.29 -3.02
CA LYS A 44 0.65 10.55 -3.72
C LYS A 44 1.47 10.59 -5.01
N GLY A 45 0.92 11.20 -6.05
CA GLY A 45 1.57 11.32 -7.37
C GLY A 45 1.19 10.22 -8.36
N CYS A 46 0.39 9.23 -7.97
CA CYS A 46 -0.25 8.31 -8.90
C CYS A 46 -1.46 8.97 -9.58
N ALA A 47 -1.69 8.65 -10.86
CA ALA A 47 -2.80 9.23 -11.65
C ALA A 47 -4.19 8.71 -11.24
N LEU A 48 -4.25 7.52 -10.64
CA LEU A 48 -5.48 6.88 -10.17
C LEU A 48 -5.61 7.06 -8.66
N ASP A 49 -6.78 7.46 -8.16
CA ASP A 49 -7.04 7.33 -6.73
C ASP A 49 -7.48 5.89 -6.42
N ALA A 50 -6.70 5.24 -5.56
CA ALA A 50 -6.91 3.85 -5.21
C ALA A 50 -6.63 3.64 -3.72
N THR A 51 -7.39 2.74 -3.12
CA THR A 51 -7.03 2.13 -1.84
C THR A 51 -6.38 0.79 -2.13
N ILE A 52 -5.31 0.48 -1.40
CA ILE A 52 -4.67 -0.83 -1.45
C ILE A 52 -5.15 -1.65 -0.26
N LEU A 53 -5.85 -2.75 -0.54
CA LEU A 53 -6.24 -3.73 0.46
C LEU A 53 -5.17 -4.81 0.57
N VAL A 54 -4.79 -5.16 1.80
CA VAL A 54 -3.87 -6.27 2.08
C VAL A 54 -4.68 -7.43 2.62
N THR A 55 -4.64 -8.56 1.93
CA THR A 55 -5.28 -9.79 2.39
C THR A 55 -4.48 -10.45 3.52
N ARG A 56 -5.11 -11.34 4.28
CA ARG A 56 -4.43 -12.17 5.30
C ARG A 56 -3.29 -13.02 4.74
N ARG A 57 -3.30 -13.29 3.43
CA ARG A 57 -2.23 -13.99 2.71
C ARG A 57 -1.17 -13.04 2.13
N LYS A 58 -1.13 -11.79 2.59
CA LYS A 58 -0.18 -10.75 2.16
C LYS A 58 -0.26 -10.34 0.68
N LYS A 59 -1.31 -10.75 -0.05
CA LYS A 59 -1.59 -10.22 -1.39
C LYS A 59 -2.21 -8.84 -1.28
N THR A 60 -1.79 -7.94 -2.16
CA THR A 60 -2.32 -6.58 -2.30
C THR A 60 -3.35 -6.51 -3.43
N LEU A 61 -4.40 -5.72 -3.23
CA LEU A 61 -5.46 -5.51 -4.22
C LEU A 61 -5.74 -4.01 -4.35
N CYS A 62 -5.75 -3.51 -5.58
CA CYS A 62 -6.15 -2.14 -5.90
C CYS A 62 -7.67 -2.06 -6.00
N VAL A 63 -8.29 -1.24 -5.15
CA VAL A 63 -9.75 -1.02 -5.11
C VAL A 63 -10.05 0.48 -5.25
N PRO A 64 -11.21 0.85 -5.80
CA PRO A 64 -11.61 2.26 -5.89
C PRO A 64 -11.64 2.91 -4.51
N HIS A 65 -11.21 4.17 -4.42
CA HIS A 65 -11.14 4.88 -3.13
C HIS A 65 -12.52 5.15 -2.51
N ASP A 66 -13.46 5.59 -3.35
CA ASP A 66 -14.71 6.25 -2.94
C ASP A 66 -15.93 5.31 -2.87
N GLU A 67 -15.75 4.02 -3.15
CA GLU A 67 -16.86 3.08 -3.13
C GLU A 67 -17.30 2.72 -1.70
N GLN A 68 -18.62 2.69 -1.47
CA GLN A 68 -19.19 2.45 -0.15
C GLN A 68 -18.75 1.11 0.45
N TRP A 69 -18.66 0.06 -0.37
CA TRP A 69 -18.22 -1.26 0.09
C TRP A 69 -16.76 -1.26 0.57
N VAL A 70 -15.91 -0.41 -0.01
CA VAL A 70 -14.50 -0.25 0.43
C VAL A 70 -14.47 0.40 1.81
N GLN A 71 -15.32 1.39 2.06
CA GLN A 71 -15.45 2.02 3.37
C GLN A 71 -15.92 1.03 4.45
N ASP A 72 -16.83 0.11 4.09
CA ASP A 72 -17.30 -0.92 5.01
C ASP A 72 -16.20 -1.96 5.33
N VAL A 73 -15.35 -2.28 4.35
CA VAL A 73 -14.14 -3.09 4.56
C VAL A 73 -13.17 -2.37 5.50
N LYS A 74 -12.88 -1.09 5.27
CA LYS A 74 -11.99 -0.28 6.13
C LYS A 74 -12.46 -0.29 7.59
N LYS A 75 -13.74 0.04 7.83
CA LYS A 75 -14.38 0.00 9.16
C LYS A 75 -14.29 -1.39 9.81
N HIS A 76 -14.48 -2.46 9.04
CA HIS A 76 -14.34 -3.82 9.56
C HIS A 76 -12.92 -4.12 10.03
N VAL A 77 -11.92 -3.76 9.21
CA VAL A 77 -10.50 -3.96 9.52
C VAL A 77 -10.11 -3.18 10.78
N ASP A 78 -10.53 -1.93 10.92
CA ASP A 78 -10.25 -1.11 12.12
C ASP A 78 -10.83 -1.74 13.39
N ARG A 79 -12.09 -2.17 13.34
CA ARG A 79 -12.73 -2.87 14.47
C ARG A 79 -12.04 -4.20 14.78
N LEU A 80 -11.53 -4.89 13.77
CA LEU A 80 -10.80 -6.14 13.95
C LEU A 80 -9.44 -5.89 14.61
N LYS A 81 -8.65 -4.93 14.11
CA LYS A 81 -7.35 -4.53 14.66
C LYS A 81 -7.48 -4.14 16.13
N ARG A 82 -8.46 -3.29 16.48
CA ARG A 82 -8.72 -2.88 17.86
C ARG A 82 -8.97 -4.08 18.78
N ARG A 83 -9.90 -4.97 18.41
CA ARG A 83 -10.20 -6.18 19.21
C ARG A 83 -9.01 -7.13 19.32
N CYS A 84 -8.22 -7.25 18.27
CA CYS A 84 -7.03 -8.09 18.29
C CYS A 84 -5.93 -7.50 19.18
N LYS A 85 -5.77 -6.17 19.18
CA LYS A 85 -4.88 -5.47 20.10
C LYS A 85 -5.30 -5.69 21.55
N GLU A 86 -6.59 -5.51 21.87
CA GLU A 86 -7.17 -5.74 23.21
C GLU A 86 -6.92 -7.17 23.72
N ASN A 87 -7.00 -8.17 22.85
CA ASN A 87 -6.81 -9.58 23.21
C ASN A 87 -5.38 -10.11 22.97
N GLY A 88 -4.40 -9.24 22.73
CA GLY A 88 -3.00 -9.63 22.50
C GLY A 88 -2.80 -10.56 21.29
N TYR A 89 -3.66 -10.45 20.27
CA TYR A 89 -3.64 -11.24 19.03
C TYR A 89 -3.79 -12.76 19.22
N LYS A 90 -4.29 -13.22 20.37
CA LYS A 90 -4.41 -14.66 20.70
C LYS A 90 -5.55 -15.37 19.96
N ALA A 91 -6.62 -14.66 19.62
CA ALA A 91 -7.79 -15.26 18.99
C ALA A 91 -7.51 -15.68 17.53
N ARG A 92 -8.08 -16.81 17.09
CA ARG A 92 -7.95 -17.31 15.70
C ARG A 92 -8.32 -16.26 14.64
N ARG A 93 -9.31 -15.41 14.93
CA ARG A 93 -9.73 -14.31 14.05
C ARG A 93 -8.64 -13.24 13.80
N CYS A 94 -7.60 -13.22 14.64
CA CYS A 94 -6.46 -12.31 14.54
C CYS A 94 -5.34 -12.84 13.64
N PHE A 95 -5.48 -14.07 13.12
CA PHE A 95 -4.50 -14.68 12.23
C PHE A 95 -4.26 -13.83 10.97
N GLY A 96 -2.99 -13.55 10.66
CA GLY A 96 -2.61 -12.79 9.47
C GLY A 96 -2.76 -11.27 9.59
N LEU A 97 -3.15 -10.74 10.75
CA LEU A 97 -3.01 -9.30 11.03
C LEU A 97 -1.57 -8.97 11.44
N LYS A 98 -1.07 -7.82 10.98
CA LYS A 98 0.18 -7.26 11.50
C LYS A 98 -0.05 -6.74 12.92
N ARG A 99 0.91 -6.99 13.81
CA ARG A 99 0.91 -6.40 15.15
C ARG A 99 1.33 -4.93 15.03
N GLN A 100 0.48 -4.03 15.50
CA GLN A 100 0.71 -2.59 15.61
C GLN A 100 0.93 -2.19 17.06
#